data_AF-B8MKB8-F1
#
_entry.id   AF-B8MKB8-F1
#
_cell.length_a   1.000
_cell.length_b   1.000
_cell.length_c   1.000
_cell.angle_alpha   90.00
_cell.angle_beta   90.00
_cell.angle_gamma   90.00
#
_symmetry.space_group_name_H-M   'P 1'
#
loop_
_entity.id
_entity.type
_entity.pdbx_description
1 polymer ?
#
loop_
_entity_poly.entity_id
_entity_poly.type
_entity_poly.pdbx_seq_one_letter_code
_entity_poly.pdbx_strand_id
1 'polypeptide(L)'
;MASTTKEEETSSWSKAEKKFENKSASEYYDPCQAFADRSIRCMRRNAGDREMCGDYFQAYRDCKKEWLNSRKLTRVKAFSEQQAQQAQQPQQQQA
;
A
#
# COMPACT_ATOMS: atom_id res chain seq x y z
N MET A 1 -28.26 16.71 4.38
CA MET A 1 -27.65 15.98 3.25
C MET A 1 -26.15 16.19 3.37
N ALA A 2 -25.24 15.24 3.52
CA ALA A 2 -25.30 13.79 3.34
C ALA A 2 -24.27 13.13 4.28
N SER A 3 -24.70 12.08 4.97
CA SER A 3 -23.84 10.99 5.43
C SER A 3 -23.30 10.27 4.19
N THR A 4 -22.00 9.94 4.18
CA THR A 4 -21.26 8.95 3.33
C THR A 4 -19.83 9.48 3.23
N THR A 5 -18.72 8.82 3.58
CA THR A 5 -18.33 7.41 3.62
C THR A 5 -17.04 7.32 4.46
N LYS A 6 -17.01 6.50 5.52
CA LYS A 6 -15.78 6.20 6.28
C LYS A 6 -15.41 4.69 6.20
N GLU A 7 -15.93 3.99 5.20
CA GLU A 7 -15.82 2.52 5.06
C GLU A 7 -14.96 2.07 3.87
N GLU A 8 -14.42 2.99 3.07
CA GLU A 8 -13.70 2.68 1.80
C GLU A 8 -12.17 2.59 1.93
N GLU A 9 -11.58 2.71 3.13
CA GLU A 9 -10.11 2.71 3.28
C GLU A 9 -9.50 1.30 3.38
N THR A 10 -10.24 0.28 3.83
CA THR A 10 -9.73 -1.09 3.95
C THR A 10 -9.78 -1.88 2.63
N SER A 11 -10.67 -1.49 1.71
CA SER A 11 -10.91 -2.18 0.44
C SER A 11 -9.89 -1.82 -0.64
N SER A 12 -9.40 -0.57 -0.66
CA SER A 12 -8.48 -0.08 -1.69
C SER A 12 -7.15 -0.84 -1.71
N TRP A 13 -6.60 -1.14 -0.53
CA TRP A 13 -5.33 -1.87 -0.38
C TRP A 13 -5.43 -3.35 -0.74
N SER A 14 -6.49 -4.03 -0.31
CA SER A 14 -6.70 -5.44 -0.64
C SER A 14 -6.91 -5.66 -2.15
N LYS A 15 -7.49 -4.68 -2.83
CA LYS A 15 -7.64 -4.67 -4.29
C LYS A 15 -6.32 -4.42 -5.03
N ALA A 16 -5.43 -3.63 -4.45
CA ALA A 16 -4.10 -3.37 -4.98
C ALA A 16 -3.17 -4.60 -4.85
N GLU A 17 -3.27 -5.35 -3.74
CA GLU A 17 -2.48 -6.56 -3.51
C GLU A 17 -2.80 -7.66 -4.54
N LYS A 18 -4.10 -7.96 -4.76
CA LYS A 18 -4.53 -8.96 -5.75
C LYS A 18 -4.13 -8.61 -7.19
N LYS A 19 -4.10 -7.33 -7.54
CA LYS A 19 -3.63 -6.86 -8.86
C LYS A 19 -2.12 -7.01 -9.01
N PHE A 20 -1.36 -6.87 -7.94
CA PHE A 20 0.09 -7.07 -7.95
C PHE A 20 0.45 -8.56 -8.14
N GLU A 21 -0.30 -9.49 -7.53
CA GLU A 21 -0.04 -10.93 -7.65
C GLU A 21 -0.35 -11.51 -9.04
N ASN A 22 -1.37 -10.97 -9.74
CA ASN A 22 -1.82 -11.48 -11.05
C ASN A 22 -1.19 -10.74 -12.24
N LYS A 23 -0.26 -9.84 -11.99
CA LYS A 23 0.37 -9.03 -13.04
C LYS A 23 1.35 -9.90 -13.85
N SER A 24 1.43 -9.65 -15.16
CA SER A 24 2.53 -10.18 -15.99
C SER A 24 3.87 -9.61 -15.53
N ALA A 25 4.95 -10.41 -15.55
CA ALA A 25 6.26 -10.00 -15.00
C ALA A 25 6.78 -8.63 -15.54
N SER A 26 6.31 -8.18 -16.71
CA SER A 26 6.67 -6.91 -17.35
C SER A 26 5.89 -5.65 -16.90
N GLU A 27 4.69 -5.75 -16.32
CA GLU A 27 3.76 -4.60 -16.22
C GLU A 27 3.89 -3.76 -14.92
N TYR A 28 4.70 -2.71 -14.82
CA TYR A 28 4.87 -1.96 -13.54
C TYR A 28 3.54 -1.53 -12.87
N TYR A 29 3.31 -1.95 -11.61
CA TYR A 29 2.16 -1.55 -10.80
C TYR A 29 2.63 -0.73 -9.61
N ASP A 30 2.29 0.56 -9.59
CA ASP A 30 2.51 1.46 -8.46
C ASP A 30 1.23 1.55 -7.62
N PRO A 31 1.21 1.08 -6.36
CA PRO A 31 0.04 1.23 -5.49
C PRO A 31 -0.34 2.70 -5.22
N CYS A 32 0.57 3.66 -5.47
CA CYS A 32 0.34 5.08 -5.31
C CYS A 32 -0.08 5.80 -6.60
N GLN A 33 -0.29 5.07 -7.71
CA GLN A 33 -0.64 5.63 -9.02
C GLN A 33 -1.86 6.56 -8.97
N ALA A 34 -2.89 6.21 -8.20
CA ALA A 34 -4.10 7.02 -8.07
C ALA A 34 -3.83 8.41 -7.47
N PHE A 35 -2.90 8.51 -6.52
CA PHE A 35 -2.46 9.79 -5.93
C PHE A 35 -1.60 10.58 -6.91
N ALA A 36 -0.72 9.90 -7.67
CA ALA A 36 0.05 10.54 -8.73
C ALA A 36 -0.86 11.16 -9.79
N ASP A 37 -1.88 10.42 -10.27
CA ASP A 37 -2.84 10.92 -11.26
C ASP A 37 -3.64 12.12 -10.75
N ARG A 38 -3.96 12.18 -9.45
CA ARG A 38 -4.60 13.35 -8.83
C ARG A 38 -3.68 14.57 -8.87
N SER A 39 -2.40 14.40 -8.53
CA SER A 39 -1.43 15.51 -8.57
C SER A 39 -1.19 16.03 -9.99
N ILE A 40 -1.15 15.13 -10.99
CA ILE A 40 -1.01 15.48 -12.41
C ILE A 40 -2.26 16.21 -12.91
N ARG A 41 -3.46 15.77 -12.51
CA ARG A 41 -4.71 16.49 -12.85
C ARG A 41 -4.75 17.88 -12.26
N CYS A 42 -4.27 18.07 -11.03
CA CYS A 42 -4.15 19.40 -10.42
C CYS A 42 -3.20 20.29 -11.23
N MET A 43 -2.00 19.79 -11.57
CA MET A 43 -1.03 20.52 -12.39
C MET A 43 -1.60 20.94 -13.76
N ARG A 44 -2.33 20.04 -14.44
CA ARG A 44 -2.95 20.33 -15.74
C ARG A 44 -4.02 21.43 -15.67
N ARG A 45 -4.70 21.56 -14.53
CA ARG A 45 -5.75 22.58 -14.32
C ARG A 45 -5.20 23.94 -13.89
N ASN A 46 -4.05 23.95 -13.23
CA ASN A 46 -3.42 25.16 -12.68
C ASN A 46 -2.16 25.57 -13.45
N ALA A 47 -2.07 25.24 -14.74
CA ALA A 47 -0.92 25.59 -15.60
C ALA A 47 0.46 25.18 -15.06
N GLY A 48 0.51 24.11 -14.24
CA GLY A 48 1.74 23.64 -13.62
C GLY A 48 2.12 24.34 -12.31
N ASP A 49 1.23 25.13 -11.71
CA ASP A 49 1.44 25.70 -10.38
C ASP A 49 1.49 24.59 -9.32
N ARG A 50 2.67 24.46 -8.70
CA ARG A 50 2.98 23.41 -7.73
C ARG A 50 2.52 23.77 -6.33
N GLU A 51 2.44 25.05 -6.00
CA GLU A 51 2.06 25.49 -4.64
C GLU A 51 0.59 25.16 -4.38
N MET A 52 -0.27 25.38 -5.39
CA MET A 52 -1.69 25.03 -5.36
C MET A 52 -1.96 23.52 -5.24
N CYS A 53 -0.99 22.67 -5.60
CA CYS A 53 -1.14 21.22 -5.64
C CYS A 53 -0.41 20.49 -4.49
N GLY A 54 0.09 21.22 -3.49
CA GLY A 54 0.87 20.68 -2.37
C GLY A 54 0.26 19.46 -1.70
N ASP A 55 -1.04 19.51 -1.40
CA ASP A 55 -1.76 18.42 -0.71
C ASP A 55 -1.77 17.12 -1.52
N TYR A 56 -1.87 17.21 -2.85
CA TYR A 56 -1.83 16.03 -3.71
C TYR A 56 -0.45 15.39 -3.73
N PHE A 57 0.61 16.20 -3.70
CA PHE A 57 1.98 15.68 -3.61
C PHE A 57 2.25 15.07 -2.24
N GLN A 58 1.70 15.65 -1.18
CA GLN A 58 1.83 15.13 0.17
C GLN A 58 1.17 13.75 0.28
N ALA A 59 -0.06 13.61 -0.21
CA ALA A 59 -0.76 12.32 -0.25
C ALA A 59 0.02 11.23 -1.02
N TYR A 60 0.67 11.58 -2.13
CA TYR A 60 1.53 10.64 -2.87
C TYR A 60 2.78 10.23 -2.07
N ARG A 61 3.44 11.18 -1.39
CA ARG A 61 4.61 10.89 -0.53
C ARG A 61 4.22 10.00 0.64
N ASP A 62 3.09 10.28 1.27
CA ASP A 62 2.59 9.50 2.41
C ASP A 62 2.23 8.08 1.98
N CYS A 63 1.52 7.91 0.86
CA CYS A 63 1.27 6.59 0.27
C CYS A 63 2.57 5.80 0.05
N LYS A 64 3.58 6.43 -0.54
CA LYS A 64 4.86 5.75 -0.84
C LYS A 64 5.61 5.37 0.43
N LYS A 65 5.54 6.21 1.46
CA LYS A 65 6.13 5.95 2.79
C LYS A 65 5.43 4.77 3.46
N GLU A 66 4.10 4.78 3.47
CA GLU A 66 3.26 3.71 3.99
C GLU A 66 3.57 2.39 3.28
N TRP A 67 3.61 2.39 1.94
CA TRP A 67 3.89 1.18 1.16
C TRP A 67 5.27 0.57 1.46
N LEU A 68 6.32 1.40 1.53
CA LEU A 68 7.66 0.93 1.89
C LEU A 68 7.70 0.39 3.33
N ASN A 69 6.98 1.02 4.26
CA ASN A 69 6.87 0.57 5.64
C ASN A 69 6.11 -0.74 5.73
N SER A 70 4.94 -0.87 5.09
CA SER A 70 4.17 -2.11 5.03
C SER A 70 5.01 -3.25 4.46
N ARG A 71 5.82 -3.01 3.43
CA ARG A 71 6.69 -4.05 2.87
C ARG A 71 7.80 -4.50 3.84
N LYS A 72 8.35 -3.57 4.64
CA LYS A 72 9.29 -3.91 5.71
C LYS A 72 8.59 -4.68 6.84
N LEU A 73 7.40 -4.24 7.24
CA LEU A 73 6.60 -4.87 8.28
C LEU A 73 6.11 -6.25 7.87
N THR A 74 5.68 -6.47 6.62
CA THR A 74 5.32 -7.80 6.10
C THR A 74 6.50 -8.76 6.20
N ARG A 75 7.72 -8.32 5.91
CA ARG A 75 8.93 -9.15 6.06
C ARG A 75 9.21 -9.52 7.53
N VAL A 76 9.07 -8.55 8.43
CA VAL A 76 9.25 -8.77 9.87
C VAL A 76 8.14 -9.66 10.43
N LYS A 77 6.89 -9.44 10.01
CA LYS A 77 5.73 -10.26 10.39
C LYS A 77 5.92 -11.70 9.92
N ALA A 78 6.27 -11.92 8.65
CA ALA A 78 6.53 -13.26 8.11
C ALA A 78 7.64 -13.98 8.88
N PHE A 79 8.72 -13.27 9.25
CA PHE A 79 9.79 -13.82 10.08
C PHE A 79 9.32 -14.17 11.51
N SER A 80 8.52 -13.29 12.14
CA SER A 80 7.97 -13.52 13.47
C SER A 80 6.95 -14.66 13.52
N GLU A 81 6.10 -14.79 12.49
CA GLU A 81 5.16 -15.91 12.32
C GLU A 81 5.90 -17.23 12.17
N GLN A 82 6.98 -17.25 11.37
CA GLN A 82 7.82 -18.44 11.21
C GLN A 82 8.52 -18.84 12.53
N GLN A 83 8.98 -17.86 13.32
CA GLN A 83 9.58 -18.12 14.63
C GLN A 83 8.55 -18.65 15.65
N ALA A 84 7.33 -18.09 15.66
CA ALA A 84 6.24 -18.58 16.50
C ALA A 84 5.82 -20.01 16.16
N GLN A 85 5.80 -20.36 14.86
CA GLN A 85 5.51 -21.72 14.40
C GLN A 85 6.62 -22.72 14.78
N GLN A 86 7.90 -22.31 14.80
CA GLN A 86 8.99 -23.16 15.31
C GLN A 86 8.93 -23.34 16.83
N ALA A 87 8.52 -22.31 17.58
CA ALA A 87 8.36 -22.41 19.04
C ALA A 87 7.21 -23.33 19.47
N GLN A 88 6.26 -23.60 18.56
CA GLN A 88 5.13 -24.50 18.78
C GLN A 88 5.36 -25.94 18.33
N GLN A 89 6.58 -26.35 17.92
CA GLN A 89 6.86 -27.79 17.73
C GLN A 89 6.89 -28.49 19.09
N PRO A 90 5.90 -29.36 19.43
CA PRO A 90 6.04 -30.22 20.59
C PRO A 90 7.11 -31.27 20.29
N GLN A 91 7.90 -31.61 21.29
CA GLN A 91 8.93 -32.65 21.23
C GLN A 91 8.30 -34.02 20.88
N GLN A 92 8.11 -34.32 19.60
CA GLN A 92 7.74 -35.66 19.10
C GLN A 92 8.98 -36.45 18.63
N GLN A 93 10.07 -36.36 19.37
CA GLN A 93 11.23 -37.25 19.18
C GLN A 93 11.64 -37.83 20.53
N GLN A 94 10.85 -38.80 20.99
CA GLN A 94 11.26 -39.82 21.96
C GLN A 94 10.26 -40.98 21.86
N ALA A 95 10.54 -41.91 20.94
CA ALA A 95 10.07 -43.28 20.96
C ALA A 95 11.02 -44.14 20.13
#